data_AF-A0A9W3AYH5-F1
#
_entry.id   AF-A0A9W3AYH5-F1
#
_cell.length_a   1.000
_cell.length_b   1.000
_cell.length_c   1.000
_cell.angle_alpha   90.00
_cell.angle_beta   90.00
_cell.angle_gamma   90.00
#
_symmetry.space_group_name_H-M   'P 1'
#
loop_
_entity.id
_entity.type
_entity.pdbx_description
1 polymer ?
#
loop_
_entity_poly.entity_id
_entity_poly.type
_entity_poly.pdbx_seq_one_letter_code
_entity_poly.pdbx_strand_id
1 'polypeptide(L)'
;MKPWTFLNGNITIQLEHSKSKDHHSEATQNSKTARLHILNSDDSKTLKDNFSVVRKVTIHDIMNLFHAKTLDTCSNQCETGRESLCSAVNASDWYTLLKLGNFQVIPYLRKGQYMYEFEKEYMRDPPLKDMRQLPDLKSSKIVISGSDDGKVTCEVPCMLTGRVDLVNGYGQPRRVGGDEVRVWLVDKKTREFRSAGRVTDLNNGSYQISVWCLWPGISKMHVAVPYPREYIRTVIHQTHLSASRFVLGKFLKNGIEEVTLCWSLPNVPGRPCLCNLTEIVGQSFYCGLPLDKRLSCDDWNATSSTPLLQPINVTDAEGRLILTRPTYDITKFTIPNNLQIVVHKNDNLHYLKSCSETGFNVTWDLSTPAGFWKPNKRWSSLHCSRPEMTKEFVESCLSDTTVWFFGDSNSVRLFNDLTALTHCNGLTNSLWPLAGSCSNRKANMTLRFNPHEMPLYQHFHWTPRLGYKSVADYIRATPSVGKYIFIVHYYLHVTPSHLSVLHSRLRHLRDAIAEVASRNPDVLFAFRGPHVVSYDYNYNHAVGGDSLVKFYVQLLLETFRGLRDKVLYLDGWGMSLAIENSLNHPSDSIPEEMIKTVLSFRCNRSGYVKRY
;
A
#
# COMPACT_ATOMS: atom_id res chain seq x y z
N MET A 1 -15.65 14.78 31.65
CA MET A 1 -16.26 13.43 31.61
C MET A 1 -15.21 12.40 32.00
N LYS A 2 -15.57 11.43 32.84
CA LYS A 2 -14.68 10.44 33.50
C LYS A 2 -13.90 9.56 32.49
N PRO A 3 -12.65 9.13 32.79
CA PRO A 3 -11.97 8.08 32.03
C PRO A 3 -12.41 6.68 32.50
N TRP A 4 -12.66 5.79 31.55
CA TRP A 4 -13.01 4.38 31.77
C TRP A 4 -11.75 3.51 31.80
N THR A 5 -11.65 2.67 32.83
CA THR A 5 -10.67 1.59 33.02
C THR A 5 -11.08 0.34 32.26
N PHE A 6 -10.15 -0.31 31.54
CA PHE A 6 -10.32 -1.67 31.01
C PHE A 6 -9.41 -2.68 31.71
N LEU A 7 -9.99 -3.84 32.02
CA LEU A 7 -9.43 -4.98 32.74
C LEU A 7 -8.40 -5.76 31.88
N ASN A 8 -7.24 -6.03 32.46
CA ASN A 8 -6.23 -6.96 31.94
C ASN A 8 -6.49 -8.38 32.48
N GLY A 9 -6.57 -9.37 31.60
CA GLY A 9 -6.48 -10.79 31.96
C GLY A 9 -5.38 -11.46 31.15
N ASN A 10 -4.30 -11.90 31.82
CA ASN A 10 -3.22 -12.70 31.24
C ASN A 10 -3.46 -14.18 31.56
N ILE A 11 -3.27 -15.06 30.57
CA ILE A 11 -3.14 -16.50 30.76
C ILE A 11 -1.71 -16.89 30.38
N THR A 12 -1.03 -17.65 31.23
CA THR A 12 0.34 -18.15 31.02
C THR A 12 0.32 -19.67 30.97
N ILE A 13 0.99 -20.28 29.98
CA ILE A 13 1.27 -21.72 29.93
C ILE A 13 2.79 -21.87 29.81
N GLN A 14 3.38 -22.60 30.75
CA GLN A 14 4.80 -22.95 30.80
C GLN A 14 5.01 -24.36 30.23
N LEU A 15 6.06 -24.55 29.44
CA LEU A 15 6.66 -25.85 29.16
C LEU A 15 8.18 -25.72 29.25
N GLU A 16 8.77 -26.41 30.22
CA GLU A 16 10.21 -26.68 30.32
C GLU A 16 10.55 -27.89 29.44
N HIS A 17 11.78 -27.97 28.93
CA HIS A 17 12.59 -29.20 28.96
C HIS A 17 14.09 -28.92 28.72
N SER A 18 14.90 -29.63 29.48
CA SER A 18 16.36 -29.59 29.59
C SER A 18 17.12 -30.21 28.40
N LYS A 19 18.40 -29.84 28.20
CA LYS A 19 19.46 -30.83 27.92
C LYS A 19 20.91 -30.34 28.11
N SER A 20 21.70 -31.32 28.57
CA SER A 20 23.15 -31.48 28.79
C SER A 20 24.14 -30.85 27.81
N LYS A 21 25.32 -30.50 28.35
CA LYS A 21 26.57 -30.10 27.69
C LYS A 21 27.40 -31.30 27.21
N ASP A 22 28.34 -31.07 26.28
CA ASP A 22 29.76 -31.46 26.41
C ASP A 22 30.69 -30.76 25.39
N HIS A 23 32.00 -30.74 25.72
CA HIS A 23 33.08 -29.82 25.33
C HIS A 23 34.08 -30.34 24.24
N HIS A 24 34.87 -29.38 23.71
CA HIS A 24 36.33 -29.38 23.34
C HIS A 24 36.67 -29.09 21.86
N SER A 25 37.26 -27.91 21.54
CA SER A 25 38.70 -27.48 21.52
C SER A 25 39.31 -27.60 20.10
N GLU A 26 39.52 -26.51 19.36
CA GLU A 26 40.73 -25.66 19.23
C GLU A 26 41.67 -26.08 18.09
N ALA A 27 41.89 -25.18 17.12
CA ALA A 27 43.22 -24.71 16.68
C ALA A 27 43.13 -23.81 15.43
N THR A 28 43.83 -22.68 15.54
CA THR A 28 43.98 -21.49 14.70
C THR A 28 44.82 -21.63 13.42
N GLN A 29 44.55 -20.84 12.38
CA GLN A 29 45.58 -19.99 11.74
C GLN A 29 45.06 -18.83 10.85
N ASN A 30 45.64 -17.66 11.15
CA ASN A 30 45.66 -16.31 10.56
C ASN A 30 45.15 -16.01 9.13
N SER A 31 44.34 -14.94 9.02
CA SER A 31 44.53 -13.91 7.98
C SER A 31 44.14 -12.51 8.51
N LYS A 32 44.94 -11.50 8.12
CA LYS A 32 44.89 -10.12 8.62
C LYS A 32 43.65 -9.38 8.12
N THR A 33 42.92 -8.73 9.02
CA THR A 33 41.80 -7.80 8.71
C THR A 33 42.05 -6.45 9.37
N ALA A 34 41.80 -5.36 8.63
CA ALA A 34 41.81 -4.00 9.14
C ALA A 34 40.67 -3.80 10.15
N ARG A 35 40.98 -3.20 11.32
CA ARG A 35 40.07 -2.98 12.44
C ARG A 35 39.26 -1.70 12.26
N LEU A 36 37.93 -1.81 12.36
CA LEU A 36 37.01 -0.71 12.64
C LEU A 36 36.91 -0.57 14.17
N HIS A 37 37.21 0.61 14.72
CA HIS A 37 37.05 0.88 16.15
C HIS A 37 35.57 1.11 16.48
N ILE A 38 34.99 0.20 17.28
CA ILE A 38 33.72 0.41 17.97
C ILE A 38 34.07 0.78 19.42
N LEU A 39 33.58 1.92 19.88
CA LEU A 39 33.67 2.32 21.29
C LEU A 39 32.68 1.48 22.11
N ASN A 40 33.21 0.68 23.04
CA ASN A 40 32.42 0.00 24.07
C ASN A 40 31.99 1.00 25.13
N SER A 41 30.70 0.97 25.52
CA SER A 41 30.30 1.34 26.88
C SER A 41 30.32 0.07 27.72
N ASP A 42 31.27 -0.01 28.64
CA ASP A 42 31.37 -1.09 29.62
C ASP A 42 30.19 -1.05 30.59
N ASP A 43 29.42 -2.13 30.62
CA ASP A 43 29.15 -2.85 31.86
C ASP A 43 28.71 -4.28 31.51
N SER A 44 29.69 -5.19 31.53
CA SER A 44 29.47 -6.61 31.28
C SER A 44 29.48 -7.37 32.60
N LYS A 45 28.31 -7.88 33.00
CA LYS A 45 28.20 -9.09 33.82
C LYS A 45 27.23 -10.05 33.14
N THR A 46 27.83 -11.03 32.47
CA THR A 46 27.36 -12.40 32.22
C THR A 46 25.85 -12.64 32.26
N LEU A 47 25.27 -12.95 31.09
CA LEU A 47 24.15 -13.88 30.99
C LEU A 47 24.22 -14.61 29.64
N LYS A 48 24.46 -15.92 29.75
CA LYS A 48 24.31 -16.92 28.68
C LYS A 48 22.85 -16.99 28.25
N ASP A 49 22.66 -17.34 26.98
CA ASP A 49 21.41 -17.75 26.30
C ASP A 49 20.12 -17.66 27.12
N ASN A 50 19.27 -16.72 26.72
CA ASN A 50 17.83 -16.88 26.82
C ASN A 50 17.20 -16.21 25.60
N PHE A 51 16.35 -16.94 24.88
CA PHE A 51 15.48 -16.39 23.85
C PHE A 51 14.82 -15.12 24.42
N SER A 52 15.22 -13.96 23.92
CA SER A 52 14.71 -12.68 24.40
C SER A 52 13.20 -12.68 24.25
N VAL A 53 12.50 -12.55 25.38
CA VAL A 53 11.05 -12.36 25.44
C VAL A 53 10.69 -11.16 24.55
N VAL A 54 10.17 -11.42 23.35
CA VAL A 54 9.70 -10.38 22.43
C VAL A 54 8.42 -9.82 23.03
N ARG A 55 8.47 -8.60 23.57
CA ARG A 55 7.30 -7.94 24.13
C ARG A 55 6.45 -7.37 23.00
N LYS A 56 5.16 -7.73 22.97
CA LYS A 56 4.17 -7.08 22.11
C LYS A 56 4.06 -5.60 22.51
N VAL A 57 4.35 -4.71 21.58
CA VAL A 57 4.21 -3.26 21.75
C VAL A 57 3.15 -2.76 20.77
N THR A 58 2.30 -1.86 21.25
CA THR A 58 1.35 -1.15 20.40
C THR A 58 2.06 -0.07 19.59
N ILE A 59 1.41 0.44 18.54
CA ILE A 59 1.95 1.60 17.81
C ILE A 59 2.15 2.80 18.74
N HIS A 60 1.29 2.97 19.74
CA HIS A 60 1.39 4.02 20.73
C HIS A 60 2.64 3.83 21.61
N ASP A 61 2.92 2.60 22.05
CA ASP A 61 4.14 2.30 22.80
C ASP A 61 5.40 2.62 22.00
N ILE A 62 5.40 2.37 20.68
CA ILE A 62 6.52 2.70 19.79
C ILE A 62 6.65 4.21 19.60
N MET A 63 5.54 4.92 19.36
CA MET A 63 5.51 6.38 19.26
C MET A 63 6.06 7.05 20.53
N ASN A 64 5.68 6.54 21.71
CA ASN A 64 6.08 7.07 23.01
C ASN A 64 7.60 7.04 23.23
N LEU A 65 8.34 6.16 22.55
CA LEU A 65 9.81 6.13 22.60
C LEU A 65 10.45 7.42 22.08
N PHE A 66 9.71 8.18 21.26
CA PHE A 66 10.15 9.43 20.65
C PHE A 66 9.48 10.65 21.28
N HIS A 67 8.62 10.47 22.30
CA HIS A 67 7.87 11.57 22.91
C HIS A 67 8.78 12.67 23.47
N ALA A 68 9.90 12.29 24.10
CA ALA A 68 10.88 13.24 24.62
C ALA A 68 11.44 14.18 23.54
N LYS A 69 11.50 13.75 22.27
CA LYS A 69 11.95 14.59 21.16
C LYS A 69 10.94 15.66 20.74
N THR A 70 9.68 15.47 21.10
CA THR A 70 8.57 16.38 20.76
C THR A 70 8.22 17.34 21.88
N LEU A 71 8.92 17.28 23.03
CA LEU A 71 8.70 18.18 24.15
C LEU A 71 9.44 19.49 23.93
N ASP A 72 8.85 20.59 24.41
CA ASP A 72 9.49 21.92 24.41
C ASP A 72 10.80 21.95 25.23
N THR A 73 10.98 21.01 26.16
CA THR A 73 12.19 20.85 26.97
C THR A 73 13.31 20.08 26.25
N CYS A 74 13.08 19.62 25.02
CA CYS A 74 14.09 18.91 24.25
C CYS A 74 15.26 19.84 23.89
N SER A 75 16.49 19.41 24.16
CA SER A 75 17.70 20.16 23.82
C SER A 75 18.05 19.99 22.34
N ASN A 76 17.72 20.98 21.51
CA ASN A 76 17.99 20.94 20.07
C ASN A 76 19.41 21.40 19.73
N GLN A 77 20.41 20.70 20.28
CA GLN A 77 21.83 20.97 20.04
C GLN A 77 22.44 19.92 19.12
N CYS A 78 23.17 20.37 18.10
CA CYS A 78 23.89 19.48 17.20
C CYS A 78 25.31 19.22 17.69
N GLU A 79 25.71 17.94 17.70
CA GLU A 79 27.12 17.58 17.77
C GLU A 79 27.83 18.03 16.48
N THR A 80 28.98 18.69 16.63
CA THR A 80 29.75 19.24 15.51
C THR A 80 30.65 18.16 14.90
N GLY A 81 30.46 17.87 13.61
CA GLY A 81 31.27 16.93 12.84
C GLY A 81 30.98 17.02 11.35
N ARG A 82 32.00 16.84 10.50
CA ARG A 82 31.93 17.07 9.04
C ARG A 82 30.95 16.15 8.27
N GLU A 83 30.45 15.08 8.89
CA GLU A 83 29.49 14.13 8.31
C GLU A 83 28.13 14.13 9.01
N SER A 84 27.88 15.09 9.91
CA SER A 84 26.66 15.13 10.71
C SER A 84 25.45 15.58 9.87
N LEU A 85 24.41 14.75 9.74
CA LEU A 85 23.11 15.15 9.20
C LEU A 85 22.54 16.41 9.90
N CYS A 86 22.99 16.66 11.14
CA CYS A 86 22.53 17.76 11.95
C CYS A 86 22.89 19.13 11.36
N SER A 87 23.99 19.26 10.60
CA SER A 87 24.37 20.55 10.02
C SER A 87 23.64 20.91 8.73
N ALA A 88 22.88 19.98 8.14
CA ALA A 88 22.13 20.25 6.91
C ALA A 88 20.94 21.17 7.18
N VAL A 89 20.95 22.35 6.59
CA VAL A 89 19.94 23.40 6.84
C VAL A 89 19.26 23.90 5.57
N ASN A 90 19.73 23.49 4.40
CA ASN A 90 19.09 23.82 3.13
C ASN A 90 18.79 22.55 2.31
N ALA A 91 17.96 22.68 1.27
CA ALA A 91 17.55 21.53 0.47
C ALA A 91 18.73 20.83 -0.24
N SER A 92 19.71 21.59 -0.74
CA SER A 92 20.86 21.04 -1.48
C SER A 92 21.73 20.15 -0.59
N ASP A 93 21.92 20.54 0.67
CA ASP A 93 22.64 19.73 1.67
C ASP A 93 21.93 18.38 1.84
N TRP A 94 20.62 18.41 2.07
CA TRP A 94 19.81 17.20 2.22
C TRP A 94 19.83 16.32 0.97
N TYR A 95 19.70 16.91 -0.23
CA TYR A 95 19.81 16.14 -1.48
C TYR A 95 21.15 15.42 -1.58
N THR A 96 22.24 16.09 -1.21
CA THR A 96 23.59 15.54 -1.27
C THR A 96 23.74 14.39 -0.26
N LEU A 97 23.37 14.61 1.00
CA LEU A 97 23.49 13.61 2.06
C LEU A 97 22.64 12.36 1.79
N LEU A 98 21.38 12.54 1.36
CA LEU A 98 20.48 11.43 1.08
C LEU A 98 20.92 10.62 -0.16
N LYS A 99 21.51 11.28 -1.17
CA LYS A 99 22.07 10.59 -2.35
C LYS A 99 23.32 9.78 -2.03
N LEU A 100 24.20 10.29 -1.17
CA LEU A 100 25.43 9.59 -0.78
C LEU A 100 25.15 8.36 0.07
N GLY A 101 23.98 8.27 0.72
CA GLY A 101 23.61 7.13 1.56
C GLY A 101 24.45 7.01 2.84
N ASN A 102 25.37 7.94 3.10
CA ASN A 102 26.23 7.96 4.28
C ASN A 102 25.52 8.62 5.45
N PHE A 103 24.46 8.00 5.96
CA PHE A 103 23.79 8.50 7.16
C PHE A 103 23.17 7.41 8.02
N GLN A 104 23.23 7.63 9.33
CA GLN A 104 22.66 6.74 10.32
C GLN A 104 21.16 6.98 10.42
N VAL A 105 20.38 6.02 9.97
CA VAL A 105 18.94 6.00 10.24
C VAL A 105 18.67 5.65 11.70
N ILE A 106 17.59 6.19 12.24
CA ILE A 106 17.09 5.84 13.56
C ILE A 106 16.02 4.76 13.34
N PRO A 107 16.26 3.49 13.75
CA PRO A 107 15.27 2.45 13.57
C PRO A 107 13.96 2.82 14.25
N TYR A 108 12.86 2.58 13.55
CA TYR A 108 11.52 2.84 14.09
C TYR A 108 11.22 1.95 15.29
N LEU A 109 11.81 0.75 15.31
CA LEU A 109 11.61 -0.29 16.30
C LEU A 109 12.95 -0.60 17.00
N ARG A 110 12.93 -0.74 18.33
CA ARG A 110 14.13 -1.19 19.07
C ARG A 110 14.32 -2.70 18.93
N LYS A 111 15.56 -3.16 19.15
CA LYS A 111 15.87 -4.59 19.21
C LYS A 111 14.97 -5.29 20.24
N GLY A 112 14.26 -6.35 19.82
CA GLY A 112 13.34 -7.11 20.67
C GLY A 112 11.92 -6.53 20.81
N GLN A 113 11.61 -5.40 20.17
CA GLN A 113 10.24 -4.89 20.08
C GLN A 113 9.47 -5.55 18.93
N TYR A 114 8.21 -5.89 19.21
CA TYR A 114 7.31 -6.63 18.34
C TYR A 114 6.87 -5.87 17.08
N MET A 115 6.65 -6.63 16.02
CA MET A 115 6.26 -6.22 14.66
C MET A 115 5.06 -7.06 14.22
N TYR A 116 4.35 -6.70 13.15
CA TYR A 116 3.22 -7.50 12.66
C TYR A 116 3.65 -8.96 12.46
N GLU A 117 2.75 -9.93 12.70
CA GLU A 117 3.13 -11.35 12.64
C GLU A 117 3.71 -11.74 11.26
N PHE A 118 3.19 -11.15 10.18
CA PHE A 118 3.77 -11.36 8.85
C PHE A 118 5.21 -10.86 8.77
N GLU A 119 5.57 -9.72 9.35
CA GLU A 119 6.95 -9.21 9.32
C GLU A 119 7.92 -10.14 10.02
N LYS A 120 7.49 -10.77 11.12
CA LYS A 120 8.31 -11.75 11.83
C LYS A 120 8.64 -12.96 10.98
N GLU A 121 7.69 -13.42 10.16
CA GLU A 121 7.90 -14.57 9.31
C GLU A 121 9.06 -14.34 8.35
N TYR A 122 9.11 -13.17 7.70
CA TYR A 122 10.21 -12.82 6.79
C TYR A 122 11.50 -12.49 7.53
N MET A 123 11.43 -11.78 8.66
CA MET A 123 12.62 -11.36 9.40
C MET A 123 13.32 -12.49 10.16
N ARG A 124 12.69 -13.67 10.29
CA ARG A 124 13.34 -14.90 10.77
C ARG A 124 14.37 -15.45 9.78
N ASP A 125 14.20 -15.15 8.50
CA ASP A 125 15.13 -15.62 7.48
C ASP A 125 16.44 -14.82 7.50
N PRO A 126 17.58 -15.47 7.23
CA PRO A 126 18.83 -14.76 7.04
C PRO A 126 18.75 -13.84 5.80
N PRO A 127 19.54 -12.75 5.77
CA PRO A 127 19.70 -11.94 4.56
C PRO A 127 20.10 -12.79 3.35
N LEU A 128 19.58 -12.46 2.17
CA LEU A 128 19.93 -13.16 0.94
C LEU A 128 21.43 -13.00 0.68
N LYS A 129 22.16 -14.09 0.45
CA LYS A 129 23.60 -14.03 0.13
C LYS A 129 23.92 -14.47 -1.29
N ASP A 130 23.08 -15.34 -1.86
CA ASP A 130 23.30 -15.92 -3.19
C ASP A 130 22.00 -15.86 -4.01
N MET A 131 22.07 -15.25 -5.19
CA MET A 131 20.94 -15.10 -6.11
C MET A 131 20.37 -16.45 -6.56
N ARG A 132 21.12 -17.56 -6.49
CA ARG A 132 20.62 -18.91 -6.78
C ARG A 132 19.60 -19.41 -5.75
N GLN A 133 19.44 -18.75 -4.60
CA GLN A 133 18.37 -19.05 -3.65
C GLN A 133 17.00 -18.60 -4.16
N LEU A 134 16.96 -17.63 -5.07
CA LEU A 134 15.73 -17.08 -5.65
C LEU A 134 15.02 -18.12 -6.54
N PRO A 135 13.70 -17.94 -6.79
CA PRO A 135 12.97 -18.78 -7.73
C PRO A 135 13.59 -18.74 -9.13
N ASP A 136 13.90 -19.92 -9.68
CA ASP A 136 14.17 -20.11 -11.09
C ASP A 136 12.86 -20.40 -11.82
N LEU A 137 12.36 -19.38 -12.53
CA LEU A 137 11.09 -19.44 -13.22
C LEU A 137 11.08 -20.43 -14.38
N LYS A 138 12.24 -20.73 -14.98
CA LYS A 138 12.33 -21.68 -16.09
C LYS A 138 12.16 -23.13 -15.61
N SER A 139 12.65 -23.43 -14.41
CA SER A 139 12.56 -24.76 -13.80
C SER A 139 11.31 -24.96 -12.94
N SER A 140 10.64 -23.86 -12.57
CA SER A 140 9.37 -23.89 -11.83
C SER A 140 8.22 -24.37 -12.71
N LYS A 141 7.17 -24.95 -12.11
CA LYS A 141 6.09 -25.63 -12.85
C LYS A 141 4.70 -25.10 -12.48
N ILE A 142 3.80 -25.13 -13.46
CA ILE A 142 2.37 -24.89 -13.27
C ILE A 142 1.66 -26.21 -13.58
N VAL A 143 0.82 -26.66 -12.65
CA VAL A 143 0.00 -27.87 -12.79
C VAL A 143 -1.46 -27.46 -12.66
N ILE A 144 -2.26 -27.68 -13.70
CA ILE A 144 -3.69 -27.39 -13.68
C ILE A 144 -4.48 -28.69 -13.55
N SER A 145 -5.46 -28.70 -12.66
CA SER A 145 -6.37 -29.83 -12.46
C SER A 145 -7.14 -30.12 -13.74
N GLY A 146 -7.17 -31.39 -14.17
CA GLY A 146 -7.86 -31.81 -15.39
C GLY A 146 -7.16 -31.41 -16.69
N SER A 147 -5.88 -31.02 -16.63
CA SER A 147 -5.07 -30.86 -17.85
C SER A 147 -4.68 -32.20 -18.45
N ASP A 148 -4.86 -32.32 -19.76
CA ASP A 148 -4.41 -33.45 -20.58
C ASP A 148 -3.45 -32.93 -21.65
N ASP A 149 -2.19 -33.36 -21.62
CA ASP A 149 -1.10 -32.91 -22.48
C ASP A 149 -1.02 -31.37 -22.68
N GLY A 150 -1.16 -30.61 -21.57
CA GLY A 150 -1.11 -29.15 -21.58
C GLY A 150 -2.38 -28.47 -22.14
N LYS A 151 -3.40 -29.23 -22.52
CA LYS A 151 -4.72 -28.71 -22.88
C LYS A 151 -5.68 -28.83 -21.70
N VAL A 152 -6.50 -27.80 -21.49
CA VAL A 152 -7.59 -27.78 -20.50
C VAL A 152 -8.85 -27.32 -21.22
N THR A 153 -9.94 -28.05 -21.05
CA THR A 153 -11.21 -27.73 -21.70
C THR A 153 -12.29 -27.48 -20.65
N CYS A 154 -13.09 -26.43 -20.81
CA CYS A 154 -14.26 -26.18 -19.95
C CYS A 154 -15.33 -25.34 -20.68
N GLU A 155 -16.48 -25.10 -20.03
CA GLU A 155 -17.58 -24.27 -20.55
C GLU A 155 -17.74 -22.98 -19.73
N VAL A 156 -18.01 -21.83 -20.36
CA VAL A 156 -18.20 -20.56 -19.63
C VAL A 156 -19.48 -20.59 -18.80
N PRO A 157 -19.51 -20.13 -17.54
CA PRO A 157 -18.36 -19.82 -16.69
C PRO A 157 -17.80 -21.10 -16.04
N CYS A 158 -16.47 -21.25 -16.06
CA CYS A 158 -15.79 -22.30 -15.32
C CYS A 158 -14.71 -21.71 -14.42
N MET A 159 -14.39 -22.39 -13.34
CA MET A 159 -13.22 -22.08 -12.53
C MET A 159 -12.17 -23.17 -12.72
N LEU A 160 -10.98 -22.78 -13.20
CA LEU A 160 -9.83 -23.64 -13.21
C LEU A 160 -9.08 -23.50 -11.89
N THR A 161 -8.63 -24.63 -11.36
CA THR A 161 -7.77 -24.66 -10.18
C THR A 161 -6.48 -25.38 -10.50
N GLY A 162 -5.41 -25.02 -9.81
CA GLY A 162 -4.11 -25.64 -10.02
C GLY A 162 -3.14 -25.30 -8.91
N ARG A 163 -1.89 -25.72 -9.12
CA ARG A 163 -0.77 -25.48 -8.23
C ARG A 163 0.43 -24.97 -9.01
N VAL A 164 1.16 -24.05 -8.42
CA VAL A 164 2.44 -23.55 -8.89
C VAL A 164 3.51 -24.08 -7.93
N ASP A 165 4.48 -24.81 -8.46
CA ASP A 165 5.59 -25.39 -7.71
C ASP A 165 6.87 -24.63 -8.05
N LEU A 166 7.39 -23.85 -7.09
CA LEU A 166 8.59 -23.07 -7.32
C LEU A 166 9.86 -23.88 -7.03
N VAL A 167 10.84 -23.72 -7.90
CA VAL A 167 12.18 -24.32 -7.79
C VAL A 167 13.19 -23.17 -7.69
N ASN A 168 14.23 -23.31 -6.87
CA ASN A 168 15.29 -22.30 -6.79
C ASN A 168 16.35 -22.47 -7.88
N GLY A 169 17.28 -21.53 -8.00
CA GLY A 169 18.41 -21.59 -8.93
C GLY A 169 19.42 -22.73 -8.67
N TYR A 170 19.26 -23.51 -7.60
CA TYR A 170 19.99 -24.77 -7.37
C TYR A 170 19.26 -26.01 -7.90
N GLY A 171 18.09 -25.84 -8.53
CA GLY A 171 17.25 -26.95 -8.98
C GLY A 171 16.50 -27.65 -7.85
N GLN A 172 16.44 -27.05 -6.66
CA GLN A 172 15.76 -27.62 -5.50
C GLN A 172 14.35 -27.03 -5.35
N PRO A 173 13.32 -27.85 -5.01
CA PRO A 173 12.02 -27.31 -4.64
C PRO A 173 12.14 -26.32 -3.49
N ARG A 174 11.49 -25.16 -3.61
CA ARG A 174 11.36 -24.23 -2.47
C ARG A 174 10.54 -24.92 -1.38
N ARG A 175 10.91 -24.68 -0.12
CA ARG A 175 10.31 -25.35 1.06
C ARG A 175 9.48 -24.43 1.92
N VAL A 176 9.49 -23.13 1.63
CA VAL A 176 8.76 -22.10 2.38
C VAL A 176 8.11 -21.16 1.37
N GLY A 177 6.90 -20.70 1.67
CA GLY A 177 6.11 -19.79 0.83
C GLY A 177 6.60 -18.35 0.87
N GLY A 178 5.68 -17.39 0.85
CA GLY A 178 5.94 -15.98 1.07
C GLY A 178 6.39 -15.20 -0.17
N ASP A 179 6.48 -15.83 -1.34
CA ASP A 179 6.68 -15.13 -2.61
C ASP A 179 5.37 -14.45 -3.05
N GLU A 180 5.47 -13.28 -3.67
CA GLU A 180 4.34 -12.64 -4.34
C GLU A 180 4.15 -13.30 -5.71
N VAL A 181 3.14 -14.17 -5.81
CA VAL A 181 2.76 -14.86 -7.04
C VAL A 181 1.43 -14.30 -7.55
N ARG A 182 1.36 -14.04 -8.85
CA ARG A 182 0.20 -13.44 -9.53
C ARG A 182 -0.22 -14.30 -10.71
N VAL A 183 -1.53 -14.38 -10.98
CA VAL A 183 -2.08 -15.16 -12.09
C VAL A 183 -3.15 -14.38 -12.83
N TRP A 184 -3.16 -14.46 -14.16
CA TRP A 184 -4.22 -13.87 -15.01
C TRP A 184 -4.39 -14.66 -16.31
N LEU A 185 -5.57 -14.51 -16.92
CA LEU A 185 -5.93 -15.05 -18.23
C LEU A 185 -6.01 -13.94 -19.26
N VAL A 186 -5.54 -14.25 -20.48
CA VAL A 186 -5.62 -13.36 -21.64
C VAL A 186 -6.08 -14.17 -22.85
N ASP A 187 -7.05 -13.66 -23.61
CA ASP A 187 -7.41 -14.25 -24.90
C ASP A 187 -6.19 -14.32 -25.83
N LYS A 188 -5.98 -15.48 -26.45
CA LYS A 188 -4.78 -15.76 -27.26
C LYS A 188 -4.76 -14.97 -28.56
N LYS A 189 -5.93 -14.63 -29.13
CA LYS A 189 -6.05 -14.06 -30.48
C LYS A 189 -5.97 -12.53 -30.45
N THR A 190 -6.86 -11.88 -29.70
CA THR A 190 -6.97 -10.42 -29.67
C THR A 190 -6.26 -9.81 -28.46
N ARG A 191 -6.04 -10.61 -27.40
CA ARG A 191 -5.58 -10.14 -26.09
C ARG A 191 -6.48 -9.06 -25.48
N GLU A 192 -7.74 -8.96 -25.90
CA GLU A 192 -8.67 -7.96 -25.36
C GLU A 192 -9.44 -8.49 -24.16
N PHE A 193 -9.86 -9.75 -24.20
CA PHE A 193 -10.46 -10.39 -23.04
C PHE A 193 -9.40 -10.75 -22.02
N ARG A 194 -9.57 -10.26 -20.79
CA ARG A 194 -8.57 -10.39 -19.72
C ARG A 194 -9.23 -10.52 -18.37
N SER A 195 -8.72 -11.39 -17.50
CA SER A 195 -9.21 -11.53 -16.13
C SER A 195 -8.07 -11.87 -15.19
N ALA A 196 -8.09 -11.32 -13.98
CA ALA A 196 -7.18 -11.71 -12.91
C ALA A 196 -7.69 -12.98 -12.21
N GLY A 197 -6.77 -13.78 -11.69
CA GLY A 197 -7.09 -14.88 -10.78
C GLY A 197 -6.57 -14.65 -9.38
N ARG A 198 -6.82 -15.65 -8.54
CA ARG A 198 -6.44 -15.68 -7.14
C ARG A 198 -5.28 -16.64 -6.93
N VAL A 199 -4.43 -16.27 -5.98
CA VAL A 199 -3.33 -17.09 -5.50
C VAL A 199 -3.47 -17.25 -3.99
N THR A 200 -3.30 -18.48 -3.51
CA THR A 200 -3.21 -18.79 -2.08
C THR A 200 -1.88 -19.48 -1.84
N ASP A 201 -1.10 -18.93 -0.92
CA ASP A 201 0.18 -19.49 -0.49
C ASP A 201 -0.05 -20.75 0.35
N LEU A 202 0.58 -21.86 -0.02
CA LEU A 202 0.50 -23.11 0.74
C LEU A 202 1.62 -23.22 1.80
N ASN A 203 2.40 -22.15 1.98
CA ASN A 203 3.47 -21.98 2.96
C ASN A 203 4.64 -22.98 2.85
N ASN A 204 4.70 -23.74 1.76
CA ASN A 204 5.68 -24.80 1.55
C ASN A 204 6.49 -24.62 0.25
N GLY A 205 6.48 -23.42 -0.33
CA GLY A 205 7.11 -23.12 -1.63
C GLY A 205 6.23 -23.41 -2.84
N SER A 206 5.01 -23.89 -2.62
CA SER A 206 3.98 -24.03 -3.65
C SER A 206 2.77 -23.13 -3.39
N TYR A 207 2.02 -22.83 -4.45
CA TYR A 207 0.91 -21.87 -4.41
C TYR A 207 -0.30 -22.46 -5.13
N GLN A 208 -1.45 -22.44 -4.48
CA GLN A 208 -2.72 -22.77 -5.13
C GLN A 208 -3.16 -21.58 -5.98
N ILE A 209 -3.55 -21.84 -7.22
CA ILE A 209 -4.08 -20.82 -8.12
C ILE A 209 -5.52 -21.16 -8.52
N SER A 210 -6.35 -20.13 -8.66
CA SER A 210 -7.69 -20.26 -9.23
C SER A 210 -7.98 -19.11 -10.20
N VAL A 211 -8.48 -19.45 -11.38
CA VAL A 211 -8.84 -18.48 -12.43
C VAL A 211 -10.21 -18.82 -12.99
N TRP A 212 -11.00 -17.78 -13.29
CA TRP A 212 -12.30 -17.94 -13.92
C TRP A 212 -12.19 -17.75 -15.43
N CYS A 213 -12.68 -18.74 -16.18
CA CYS A 213 -12.86 -18.65 -17.63
C CYS A 213 -14.21 -17.99 -17.92
N LEU A 214 -14.16 -16.76 -18.44
CA LEU A 214 -15.31 -15.86 -18.52
C LEU A 214 -15.71 -15.49 -19.95
N TRP A 215 -15.02 -16.04 -20.94
CA TRP A 215 -15.30 -15.86 -22.37
C TRP A 215 -14.96 -17.15 -23.14
N PRO A 216 -15.67 -17.45 -24.24
CA PRO A 216 -15.34 -18.57 -25.10
C PRO A 216 -14.10 -18.27 -25.95
N GLY A 217 -13.40 -19.31 -26.38
CA GLY A 217 -12.20 -19.20 -27.21
C GLY A 217 -10.98 -19.86 -26.58
N ILE A 218 -9.79 -19.46 -27.02
CA ILE A 218 -8.52 -20.01 -26.53
C ILE A 218 -7.84 -18.94 -25.69
N SER A 219 -7.60 -19.24 -24.41
CA SER A 219 -6.91 -18.35 -23.48
C SER A 219 -5.52 -18.86 -23.14
N LYS A 220 -4.61 -17.91 -22.89
CA LYS A 220 -3.30 -18.15 -22.29
C LYS A 220 -3.37 -17.82 -20.80
N MET A 221 -2.76 -18.68 -19.98
CA MET A 221 -2.54 -18.41 -18.56
C MET A 221 -1.14 -17.87 -18.35
N HIS A 222 -1.06 -16.76 -17.63
CA HIS A 222 0.18 -16.21 -17.14
C HIS A 222 0.23 -16.37 -15.62
N VAL A 223 1.32 -16.95 -15.13
CA VAL A 223 1.66 -16.99 -13.70
C VAL A 223 3.00 -16.30 -13.56
N ALA A 224 3.06 -15.24 -12.77
CA ALA A 224 4.28 -14.48 -12.52
C ALA A 224 4.68 -14.50 -11.05
N VAL A 225 5.98 -14.42 -10.79
CA VAL A 225 6.55 -14.25 -9.45
C VAL A 225 7.34 -12.94 -9.42
N PRO A 226 6.66 -11.76 -9.41
CA PRO A 226 7.32 -10.46 -9.47
C PRO A 226 8.18 -10.09 -8.25
N TYR A 227 7.88 -10.63 -7.06
CA TYR A 227 8.71 -10.42 -5.87
C TYR A 227 8.90 -11.73 -5.10
N PRO A 228 10.11 -12.30 -5.07
CA PRO A 228 10.42 -13.43 -4.21
C PRO A 228 10.35 -13.03 -2.74
N ARG A 229 10.20 -14.00 -1.84
CA ARG A 229 10.14 -13.74 -0.38
C ARG A 229 11.36 -12.96 0.11
N GLU A 230 12.52 -13.20 -0.50
CA GLU A 230 13.78 -12.55 -0.14
C GLU A 230 13.76 -11.06 -0.50
N TYR A 231 13.07 -10.69 -1.58
CA TYR A 231 12.80 -9.30 -1.92
C TYR A 231 11.91 -8.67 -0.84
N ILE A 232 10.78 -9.31 -0.53
CA ILE A 232 9.80 -8.82 0.46
C ILE A 232 10.44 -8.65 1.84
N ARG A 233 11.24 -9.63 2.28
CA ARG A 233 12.07 -9.54 3.48
C ARG A 233 12.94 -8.29 3.47
N THR A 234 13.63 -8.04 2.36
CA THR A 234 14.52 -6.87 2.24
C THR A 234 13.72 -5.58 2.33
N VAL A 235 12.54 -5.48 1.69
CA VAL A 235 11.64 -4.32 1.83
C VAL A 235 11.24 -4.12 3.29
N ILE A 236 10.78 -5.17 3.97
CA ILE A 236 10.40 -5.11 5.39
C ILE A 236 11.58 -4.61 6.24
N HIS A 237 12.78 -5.16 6.02
CA HIS A 237 14.00 -4.72 6.69
C HIS A 237 14.30 -3.23 6.45
N GLN A 238 14.20 -2.75 5.21
CA GLN A 238 14.38 -1.33 4.89
C GLN A 238 13.35 -0.45 5.62
N THR A 239 12.09 -0.88 5.71
CA THR A 239 11.06 -0.12 6.43
C THR A 239 11.32 -0.05 7.94
N HIS A 240 11.86 -1.11 8.57
CA HIS A 240 12.24 -1.10 10.00
C HIS A 240 13.41 -0.18 10.29
N LEU A 241 14.38 -0.15 9.39
CA LEU A 241 15.46 0.82 9.38
C LEU A 241 14.95 2.23 9.06
N SER A 242 13.73 2.37 8.55
CA SER A 242 13.21 3.63 8.02
C SER A 242 14.10 4.22 6.93
N ALA A 243 14.74 3.33 6.18
CA ALA A 243 15.30 3.59 4.88
C ALA A 243 14.16 3.75 3.88
N SER A 244 13.46 4.87 3.99
CA SER A 244 12.27 5.18 3.21
C SER A 244 12.34 6.57 2.58
N ARG A 245 11.34 6.93 1.78
CA ARG A 245 11.32 8.14 0.97
C ARG A 245 10.87 9.35 1.77
N PHE A 246 11.74 10.02 2.55
CA PHE A 246 11.39 11.23 3.33
C PHE A 246 10.73 12.37 2.52
N VAL A 247 10.26 13.41 3.21
CA VAL A 247 9.88 14.71 2.60
C VAL A 247 10.73 15.81 3.21
N LEU A 248 11.10 16.82 2.43
CA LEU A 248 11.72 18.05 2.94
C LEU A 248 10.62 18.95 3.49
N GLY A 249 10.82 19.50 4.69
CA GLY A 249 10.01 20.56 5.27
C GLY A 249 10.80 21.86 5.31
N LYS A 250 10.23 22.92 4.75
CA LYS A 250 10.79 24.28 4.83
C LYS A 250 10.11 25.08 5.93
N PHE A 251 10.92 25.70 6.78
CA PHE A 251 10.52 26.64 7.82
C PHE A 251 10.96 28.03 7.40
N LEU A 252 10.04 29.01 7.43
CA LEU A 252 10.29 30.36 6.92
C LEU A 252 9.64 31.42 7.81
N LYS A 253 10.44 32.34 8.34
CA LYS A 253 9.97 33.50 9.11
C LYS A 253 10.86 34.71 8.87
N ASN A 254 10.27 35.85 8.52
CA ASN A 254 11.00 37.12 8.34
C ASN A 254 12.26 37.00 7.45
N GLY A 255 12.20 36.21 6.37
CA GLY A 255 13.31 35.98 5.45
C GLY A 255 14.36 34.95 5.92
N ILE A 256 14.22 34.39 7.12
CA ILE A 256 15.06 33.30 7.63
C ILE A 256 14.45 31.98 7.18
N GLU A 257 15.24 31.16 6.49
CA GLU A 257 14.83 29.85 5.97
C GLU A 257 15.69 28.74 6.56
N GLU A 258 15.05 27.66 7.00
CA GLU A 258 15.71 26.39 7.31
C GLU A 258 14.90 25.22 6.74
N VAL A 259 15.59 24.22 6.22
CA VAL A 259 15.01 22.99 5.69
C VAL A 259 15.44 21.82 6.57
N THR A 260 14.47 20.99 6.95
CA THR A 260 14.68 19.74 7.68
C THR A 260 13.94 18.58 7.01
N LEU A 261 14.22 17.35 7.44
CA LEU A 261 13.42 16.20 7.01
C LEU A 261 12.11 16.12 7.78
N CYS A 262 11.10 15.56 7.11
CA CYS A 262 9.79 15.26 7.67
C CYS A 262 9.36 13.84 7.32
N TRP A 263 8.53 13.25 8.18
CA TRP A 263 8.06 11.87 8.04
C TRP A 263 6.75 11.59 8.78
N SER A 264 6.06 10.52 8.38
CA SER A 264 4.84 10.07 9.09
C SER A 264 5.11 9.35 10.40
N LEU A 265 6.37 9.02 10.69
CA LEU A 265 6.82 8.42 11.94
C LEU A 265 7.87 9.32 12.60
N PRO A 266 7.97 9.33 13.94
CA PRO A 266 8.79 10.30 14.67
C PRO A 266 10.29 9.98 14.64
N ASN A 267 10.72 8.91 13.99
CA ASN A 267 12.13 8.57 13.85
C ASN A 267 12.77 9.30 12.65
N VAL A 268 12.53 10.61 12.58
CA VAL A 268 13.09 11.52 11.57
C VAL A 268 14.59 11.71 11.86
N PRO A 269 15.48 11.47 10.88
CA PRO A 269 16.91 11.60 11.09
C PRO A 269 17.38 13.06 11.00
N GLY A 270 18.54 13.34 11.62
CA GLY A 270 19.28 14.59 11.47
C GLY A 270 18.81 15.78 12.32
N ARG A 271 17.82 15.63 13.21
CA ARG A 271 17.60 16.58 14.33
C ARG A 271 17.40 15.84 15.65
N PRO A 272 17.95 16.35 16.78
CA PRO A 272 17.68 15.81 18.11
C PRO A 272 16.21 15.94 18.49
N CYS A 273 15.64 17.12 18.25
CA CYS A 273 14.26 17.47 18.57
C CYS A 273 13.39 17.55 17.31
N LEU A 274 12.08 17.41 17.51
CA LEU A 274 11.11 17.26 16.44
C LEU A 274 9.92 18.20 16.65
N CYS A 275 9.46 18.76 15.54
CA CYS A 275 8.13 19.32 15.43
C CYS A 275 7.10 18.20 15.28
N ASN A 276 6.16 18.12 16.20
CA ASN A 276 4.96 17.29 16.06
C ASN A 276 3.87 18.09 15.34
N LEU A 277 3.66 17.80 14.06
CA LEU A 277 2.69 18.50 13.22
C LEU A 277 1.36 17.73 13.09
N THR A 278 1.14 16.73 13.96
CA THR A 278 -0.01 15.83 13.88
C THR A 278 -1.34 16.57 13.96
N GLU A 279 -1.48 17.59 14.83
CA GLU A 279 -2.72 18.36 14.95
C GLU A 279 -3.01 19.20 13.70
N ILE A 280 -1.97 19.67 13.02
CA ILE A 280 -2.09 20.46 11.79
C ILE A 280 -2.52 19.58 10.62
N VAL A 281 -1.95 18.37 10.53
CA VAL A 281 -2.17 17.44 9.41
C VAL A 281 -3.38 16.52 9.65
N GLY A 282 -3.79 16.34 10.90
CA GLY A 282 -4.84 15.40 11.32
C GLY A 282 -4.42 13.92 11.29
N GLN A 283 -3.16 13.64 10.98
CA GLN A 283 -2.52 12.33 11.03
C GLN A 283 -1.04 12.50 11.41
N SER A 284 -0.39 11.41 11.83
CA SER A 284 0.99 11.46 12.30
C SER A 284 1.93 12.04 11.25
N PHE A 285 2.55 13.17 11.58
CA PHE A 285 3.51 13.85 10.74
C PHE A 285 4.48 14.65 11.62
N TYR A 286 5.77 14.43 11.42
CA TYR A 286 6.84 14.98 12.25
C TYR A 286 7.91 15.57 11.35
N CYS A 287 8.51 16.68 11.77
CA CYS A 287 9.66 17.28 11.09
C CYS A 287 10.80 17.49 12.08
N GLY A 288 12.04 17.57 11.60
CA GLY A 288 13.14 18.05 12.43
C GLY A 288 12.88 19.48 12.90
N LEU A 289 13.11 19.78 14.18
CA LEU A 289 13.02 21.14 14.71
C LEU A 289 14.18 21.99 14.13
N PRO A 290 13.91 23.20 13.59
CA PRO A 290 14.97 24.10 13.13
C PRO A 290 16.01 24.42 14.21
N LEU A 291 17.27 24.57 13.81
CA LEU A 291 18.37 24.97 14.70
C LEU A 291 18.41 26.47 14.93
N ASP A 292 17.99 27.26 13.94
CA ASP A 292 17.85 28.70 14.10
C ASP A 292 16.72 28.99 15.10
N LYS A 293 17.08 29.48 16.29
CA LYS A 293 16.13 29.77 17.39
C LYS A 293 15.08 30.83 17.04
N ARG A 294 15.23 31.54 15.93
CA ARG A 294 14.23 32.49 15.40
C ARG A 294 13.10 31.78 14.67
N LEU A 295 13.31 30.51 14.28
CA LEU A 295 12.32 29.60 13.72
C LEU A 295 11.78 28.66 14.79
N SER A 296 10.54 28.24 14.60
CA SER A 296 9.77 27.33 15.44
C SER A 296 8.94 26.39 14.59
N CYS A 297 8.25 25.44 15.21
CA CYS A 297 7.38 24.51 14.49
C CYS A 297 6.21 25.19 13.76
N ASP A 298 5.76 26.34 14.26
CA ASP A 298 4.69 27.12 13.64
C ASP A 298 5.11 27.75 12.31
N ASP A 299 6.42 27.93 12.11
CA ASP A 299 6.99 28.53 10.91
C ASP A 299 7.09 27.53 9.73
N TRP A 300 6.54 26.31 9.86
CA TRP A 300 6.45 25.34 8.76
C TRP A 300 5.61 25.91 7.60
N ASN A 301 6.28 26.12 6.47
CA ASN A 301 5.77 26.87 5.35
C ASN A 301 5.53 26.03 4.08
N ALA A 302 6.34 25.01 3.82
CA ALA A 302 6.23 24.23 2.58
C ALA A 302 6.85 22.82 2.69
N THR A 303 6.53 21.96 1.72
CA THR A 303 7.17 20.64 1.55
C THR A 303 7.69 20.43 0.14
N SER A 304 8.72 19.58 0.00
CA SER A 304 9.24 19.12 -1.29
C SER A 304 9.66 17.65 -1.19
N SER A 305 9.72 16.94 -2.31
CA SER A 305 10.17 15.55 -2.33
C SER A 305 11.67 15.42 -2.10
N THR A 306 12.09 14.40 -1.36
CA THR A 306 13.50 14.01 -1.27
C THR A 306 13.88 13.11 -2.44
N PRO A 307 15.19 12.90 -2.73
CA PRO A 307 15.58 11.83 -3.63
C PRO A 307 15.24 10.48 -2.97
N LEU A 308 15.12 9.43 -3.79
CA LEU A 308 14.96 8.08 -3.28
C LEU A 308 16.26 7.65 -2.60
N LEU A 309 16.14 7.09 -1.40
CA LEU A 309 17.27 6.53 -0.69
C LEU A 309 17.77 5.27 -1.40
N GLN A 310 19.08 5.08 -1.42
CA GLN A 310 19.67 3.77 -1.73
C GLN A 310 19.39 2.80 -0.59
N PRO A 311 19.30 1.48 -0.86
CA PRO A 311 19.13 0.50 0.20
C PRO A 311 20.35 0.51 1.13
N ILE A 312 20.11 0.41 2.44
CA ILE A 312 21.15 0.44 3.47
C ILE A 312 21.17 -0.88 4.26
N ASN A 313 22.34 -1.24 4.79
CA ASN A 313 22.54 -2.48 5.57
C ASN A 313 22.02 -3.74 4.85
N VAL A 314 22.18 -3.79 3.53
CA VAL A 314 21.82 -4.93 2.68
C VAL A 314 23.08 -5.67 2.24
N THR A 315 22.96 -6.96 1.93
CA THR A 315 24.05 -7.68 1.25
C THR A 315 24.18 -7.24 -0.21
N ASP A 316 25.28 -7.59 -0.87
CA ASP A 316 25.44 -7.38 -2.32
C ASP A 316 24.35 -8.09 -3.16
N ALA A 317 23.84 -9.23 -2.68
CA ALA A 317 22.76 -9.94 -3.35
C ALA A 317 21.42 -9.21 -3.18
N GLU A 318 21.10 -8.74 -1.98
CA GLU A 318 19.90 -7.94 -1.70
C GLU A 318 19.93 -6.60 -2.44
N GLY A 319 21.08 -5.90 -2.43
CA GLY A 319 21.26 -4.65 -3.18
C GLY A 319 21.05 -4.83 -4.68
N ARG A 320 21.66 -5.87 -5.28
CA ARG A 320 21.40 -6.22 -6.69
C ARG A 320 19.95 -6.57 -6.93
N LEU A 321 19.32 -7.34 -6.05
CA LEU A 321 17.92 -7.74 -6.18
C LEU A 321 16.98 -6.52 -6.18
N ILE A 322 17.20 -5.54 -5.30
CA ILE A 322 16.43 -4.29 -5.26
C ILE A 322 16.61 -3.48 -6.54
N LEU A 323 17.85 -3.32 -7.01
CA LEU A 323 18.17 -2.49 -8.16
C LEU A 323 17.77 -3.12 -9.50
N THR A 324 17.69 -4.46 -9.57
CA THR A 324 17.37 -5.19 -10.81
C THR A 324 15.91 -5.61 -10.93
N ARG A 325 15.10 -5.50 -9.87
CA ARG A 325 13.65 -5.77 -9.89
C ARG A 325 12.75 -4.55 -9.75
N PRO A 326 12.74 -3.66 -10.75
CA PRO A 326 11.52 -2.95 -11.12
C PRO A 326 10.80 -3.65 -12.28
N THR A 327 9.50 -3.90 -12.13
CA THR A 327 8.73 -4.66 -13.13
C THR A 327 8.11 -3.75 -14.19
N TYR A 328 8.89 -3.27 -15.17
CA TYR A 328 8.34 -2.56 -16.34
C TYR A 328 7.32 -3.39 -17.13
N ASP A 329 7.56 -4.69 -17.14
CA ASP A 329 6.78 -5.69 -17.83
C ASP A 329 6.74 -6.94 -16.94
N ILE A 330 5.57 -7.20 -16.36
CA ILE A 330 5.35 -8.34 -15.48
C ILE A 330 5.54 -9.68 -16.21
N THR A 331 5.41 -9.72 -17.53
CA THR A 331 5.52 -10.97 -18.32
C THR A 331 6.95 -11.54 -18.30
N LYS A 332 7.97 -10.70 -18.06
CA LYS A 332 9.37 -11.15 -17.88
C LYS A 332 9.58 -12.03 -16.65
N PHE A 333 8.66 -11.97 -15.69
CA PHE A 333 8.69 -12.77 -14.46
C PHE A 333 7.68 -13.91 -14.49
N THR A 334 7.22 -14.30 -15.68
CA THR A 334 6.31 -15.43 -15.83
C THR A 334 7.02 -16.77 -15.89
N ILE A 335 6.38 -17.79 -15.34
CA ILE A 335 6.78 -19.18 -15.50
C ILE A 335 6.40 -19.62 -16.93
N PRO A 336 7.37 -19.99 -17.78
CA PRO A 336 7.08 -20.46 -19.13
C PRO A 336 6.17 -21.69 -19.09
N ASN A 337 5.14 -21.70 -19.92
CA ASN A 337 4.22 -22.82 -20.03
C ASN A 337 3.59 -22.87 -21.43
N ASN A 338 3.16 -24.08 -21.82
CA ASN A 338 2.46 -24.32 -23.09
C ASN A 338 0.97 -24.58 -22.87
N LEU A 339 0.39 -24.12 -21.74
CA LEU A 339 -1.00 -24.40 -21.41
C LEU A 339 -1.94 -23.74 -22.42
N GLN A 340 -2.87 -24.54 -22.94
CA GLN A 340 -3.94 -24.08 -23.82
C GLN A 340 -5.28 -24.31 -23.16
N ILE A 341 -5.93 -23.21 -22.77
CA ILE A 341 -7.25 -23.23 -22.15
C ILE A 341 -8.28 -23.01 -23.25
N VAL A 342 -9.03 -24.05 -23.58
CA VAL A 342 -10.10 -24.02 -24.56
C VAL A 342 -11.42 -23.91 -23.83
N VAL A 343 -12.11 -22.80 -24.05
CA VAL A 343 -13.37 -22.49 -23.37
C VAL A 343 -14.50 -22.51 -24.38
N HIS A 344 -15.46 -23.39 -24.16
CA HIS A 344 -16.66 -23.50 -24.98
C HIS A 344 -17.76 -22.56 -24.47
N LYS A 345 -18.59 -22.10 -25.41
CA LYS A 345 -19.74 -21.27 -25.10
C LYS A 345 -20.79 -22.12 -24.39
N ASN A 346 -21.33 -21.62 -23.29
CA ASN A 346 -22.56 -22.11 -22.69
C ASN A 346 -23.64 -21.04 -22.89
N ASP A 347 -24.84 -21.45 -23.32
CA ASP A 347 -25.95 -20.53 -23.54
C ASP A 347 -26.75 -20.23 -22.25
N ASN A 348 -26.46 -20.92 -21.15
CA ASN A 348 -27.07 -20.70 -19.84
C ASN A 348 -26.33 -19.61 -19.05
N LEU A 349 -26.57 -18.34 -19.41
CA LEU A 349 -26.06 -17.20 -18.64
C LEU A 349 -26.89 -16.97 -17.37
N HIS A 350 -26.23 -16.94 -16.22
CA HIS A 350 -26.88 -16.56 -14.96
C HIS A 350 -27.36 -15.11 -15.01
N TYR A 351 -28.63 -14.91 -14.65
CA TYR A 351 -29.19 -13.58 -14.44
C TYR A 351 -28.55 -12.92 -13.21
N LEU A 352 -27.83 -11.82 -13.43
CA LEU A 352 -27.28 -11.00 -12.35
C LEU A 352 -28.30 -9.97 -11.88
N LYS A 353 -28.60 -9.97 -10.58
CA LYS A 353 -29.39 -8.93 -9.93
C LYS A 353 -28.79 -7.55 -10.17
N SER A 354 -29.61 -6.50 -10.18
CA SER A 354 -29.13 -5.13 -10.34
C SER A 354 -28.14 -4.76 -9.23
N CYS A 355 -27.09 -4.02 -9.57
CA CYS A 355 -26.15 -3.51 -8.56
C CYS A 355 -26.86 -2.67 -7.50
N SER A 356 -27.89 -1.91 -7.88
CA SER A 356 -28.70 -1.09 -6.95
C SER A 356 -29.43 -1.91 -5.88
N GLU A 357 -29.65 -3.20 -6.12
CA GLU A 357 -30.35 -4.13 -5.22
C GLU A 357 -29.41 -5.19 -4.59
N THR A 358 -28.11 -5.05 -4.84
CA THR A 358 -27.06 -5.96 -4.38
C THR A 358 -26.26 -5.29 -3.27
N GLY A 359 -26.10 -5.95 -2.11
CA GLY A 359 -25.35 -5.40 -0.97
C GLY A 359 -23.85 -5.24 -1.25
N PHE A 360 -23.17 -4.31 -0.57
CA PHE A 360 -21.75 -4.04 -0.83
C PHE A 360 -20.81 -5.18 -0.42
N ASN A 361 -21.26 -6.07 0.46
CA ASN A 361 -20.50 -7.25 0.92
C ASN A 361 -19.89 -8.06 -0.22
N VAL A 362 -20.58 -8.16 -1.36
CA VAL A 362 -20.10 -8.92 -2.53
C VAL A 362 -18.78 -8.38 -3.07
N THR A 363 -18.51 -7.08 -2.90
CA THR A 363 -17.27 -6.45 -3.37
C THR A 363 -16.07 -6.72 -2.47
N TRP A 364 -16.30 -7.22 -1.25
CA TRP A 364 -15.24 -7.61 -0.31
C TRP A 364 -14.84 -9.07 -0.43
N ASP A 365 -15.57 -9.85 -1.22
CA ASP A 365 -15.22 -11.23 -1.52
C ASP A 365 -14.18 -11.30 -2.65
N LEU A 366 -12.91 -11.41 -2.25
CA LEU A 366 -11.79 -11.58 -3.18
C LEU A 366 -11.53 -13.05 -3.56
N SER A 367 -12.44 -13.98 -3.24
CA SER A 367 -12.37 -15.37 -3.71
C SER A 367 -12.74 -15.51 -5.19
N THR A 368 -13.62 -14.61 -5.66
CA THR A 368 -14.08 -14.50 -7.04
C THR A 368 -13.58 -13.18 -7.62
N PRO A 369 -13.11 -13.13 -8.88
CA PRO A 369 -12.72 -11.86 -9.48
C PRO A 369 -13.93 -10.92 -9.53
N ALA A 370 -13.69 -9.62 -9.32
CA ALA A 370 -14.77 -8.62 -9.39
C ALA A 370 -15.38 -8.51 -10.80
N GLY A 371 -14.63 -8.93 -11.81
CA GLY A 371 -15.00 -8.82 -13.20
C GLY A 371 -13.89 -9.22 -14.17
N PHE A 372 -14.10 -8.90 -15.44
CA PHE A 372 -13.13 -9.13 -16.51
C PHE A 372 -13.25 -8.05 -17.59
N TRP A 373 -12.16 -7.82 -18.32
CA TRP A 373 -12.15 -6.94 -19.48
C TRP A 373 -12.72 -7.64 -20.71
N LYS A 374 -13.53 -6.89 -21.45
CA LYS A 374 -14.00 -7.21 -22.81
C LYS A 374 -13.28 -6.34 -23.83
N PRO A 375 -13.42 -6.63 -25.14
CA PRO A 375 -13.03 -5.72 -26.22
C PRO A 375 -13.37 -4.26 -25.98
N ASN A 376 -12.48 -3.39 -26.46
CA ASN A 376 -12.55 -1.94 -26.25
C ASN A 376 -12.45 -1.50 -24.77
N LYS A 377 -11.71 -2.25 -23.95
CA LYS A 377 -11.47 -1.94 -22.52
C LYS A 377 -12.77 -1.70 -21.73
N ARG A 378 -13.80 -2.51 -21.99
CA ARG A 378 -15.05 -2.47 -21.23
C ARG A 378 -15.01 -3.49 -20.10
N TRP A 379 -15.16 -3.06 -18.86
CA TRP A 379 -15.24 -3.99 -17.73
C TRP A 379 -16.59 -4.71 -17.73
N SER A 380 -16.61 -5.96 -17.31
CA SER A 380 -17.82 -6.74 -17.04
C SER A 380 -17.80 -7.11 -15.58
N SER A 381 -18.76 -6.58 -14.81
CA SER A 381 -18.92 -6.96 -13.40
C SER A 381 -19.43 -8.40 -13.29
N LEU A 382 -18.90 -9.16 -12.34
CA LEU A 382 -19.45 -10.45 -11.91
C LEU A 382 -20.33 -10.33 -10.66
N HIS A 383 -20.26 -9.20 -9.96
CA HIS A 383 -21.04 -9.00 -8.74
C HIS A 383 -22.53 -8.78 -9.01
N CYS A 384 -22.84 -8.05 -10.07
CA CYS A 384 -24.19 -7.55 -10.35
C CYS A 384 -24.30 -6.93 -11.75
N SER A 385 -25.52 -6.78 -12.26
CA SER A 385 -25.79 -6.10 -13.52
C SER A 385 -25.71 -4.58 -13.35
N ARG A 386 -25.01 -3.93 -14.28
CA ARG A 386 -24.80 -2.48 -14.31
C ARG A 386 -25.73 -1.83 -15.34
N PRO A 387 -26.37 -0.70 -15.04
CA PRO A 387 -27.15 0.03 -16.01
C PRO A 387 -26.26 0.67 -17.09
N GLU A 388 -26.89 1.09 -18.18
CA GLU A 388 -26.26 1.95 -19.16
C GLU A 388 -26.03 3.34 -18.56
N MET A 389 -24.81 3.87 -18.72
CA MET A 389 -24.37 5.11 -18.08
C MET A 389 -24.63 6.30 -19.00
N THR A 390 -25.89 6.54 -19.34
CA THR A 390 -26.27 7.71 -20.13
C THR A 390 -26.14 8.99 -19.29
N LYS A 391 -26.03 10.13 -19.96
CA LYS A 391 -25.95 11.43 -19.28
C LYS A 391 -27.15 11.68 -18.38
N GLU A 392 -28.35 11.33 -18.85
CA GLU A 392 -29.60 11.48 -18.11
C GLU A 392 -29.61 10.60 -16.86
N PHE A 393 -29.08 9.37 -16.94
CA PHE A 393 -28.93 8.48 -15.80
C PHE A 393 -28.00 9.11 -14.75
N VAL A 394 -26.84 9.62 -15.15
CA VAL A 394 -25.86 10.20 -14.23
C VAL A 394 -26.38 11.50 -13.60
N GLU A 395 -26.98 12.40 -14.38
CA GLU A 395 -27.57 13.65 -13.87
C GLU A 395 -28.72 13.37 -12.88
N SER A 396 -29.61 12.42 -13.20
CA SER A 396 -30.69 12.00 -12.30
C SER A 396 -30.16 11.34 -11.02
N CYS A 397 -29.16 10.47 -11.17
CA CYS A 397 -28.50 9.79 -10.06
C CYS A 397 -27.90 10.79 -9.06
N LEU A 398 -27.24 11.85 -9.55
CA LEU A 398 -26.46 12.77 -8.72
C LEU A 398 -27.20 14.07 -8.37
N SER A 399 -28.52 14.15 -8.62
CA SER A 399 -29.31 15.31 -8.21
C SER A 399 -29.21 15.55 -6.70
N ASP A 400 -28.92 16.80 -6.32
CA ASP A 400 -28.77 17.26 -4.94
C ASP A 400 -27.69 16.48 -4.16
N THR A 401 -26.64 16.06 -4.85
CA THR A 401 -25.58 15.21 -4.30
C THR A 401 -24.23 15.93 -4.27
N THR A 402 -23.51 15.78 -3.16
CA THR A 402 -22.09 16.16 -3.08
C THR A 402 -21.20 14.91 -3.14
N VAL A 403 -20.29 14.87 -4.12
CA VAL A 403 -19.31 13.79 -4.26
C VAL A 403 -17.93 14.29 -3.85
N TRP A 404 -17.31 13.57 -2.92
CA TRP A 404 -15.96 13.83 -2.44
C TRP A 404 -15.00 12.75 -2.92
N PHE A 405 -13.89 13.19 -3.48
CA PHE A 405 -12.74 12.38 -3.85
C PHE A 405 -11.59 12.71 -2.91
N PHE A 406 -11.12 11.71 -2.17
CA PHE A 406 -9.93 11.80 -1.33
C PHE A 406 -8.85 10.87 -1.84
N GLY A 407 -7.61 11.33 -1.88
CA GLY A 407 -6.48 10.45 -2.13
C GLY A 407 -5.33 11.12 -2.86
N ASP A 408 -4.84 10.46 -3.90
CA ASP A 408 -3.71 10.93 -4.68
C ASP A 408 -4.07 11.33 -6.11
N SER A 409 -3.06 11.50 -6.96
CA SER A 409 -3.26 11.76 -8.40
C SER A 409 -4.16 10.74 -9.10
N ASN A 410 -4.31 9.51 -8.59
CA ASN A 410 -5.28 8.55 -9.10
C ASN A 410 -6.74 8.86 -8.70
N SER A 411 -6.96 9.54 -7.58
CA SER A 411 -8.28 10.05 -7.19
C SER A 411 -8.68 11.27 -8.03
N VAL A 412 -7.72 12.09 -8.48
CA VAL A 412 -7.98 13.17 -9.46
C VAL A 412 -8.55 12.60 -10.76
N ARG A 413 -8.08 11.42 -11.18
CA ARG A 413 -8.58 10.80 -12.42
C ARG A 413 -10.04 10.38 -12.32
N LEU A 414 -10.43 9.80 -11.19
CA LEU A 414 -11.85 9.53 -10.89
C LEU A 414 -12.70 10.83 -10.87
N PHE A 415 -12.16 11.90 -10.30
CA PHE A 415 -12.81 13.22 -10.33
C PHE A 415 -12.99 13.73 -11.76
N ASN A 416 -11.96 13.62 -12.60
CA ASN A 416 -12.00 14.08 -13.99
C ASN A 416 -13.01 13.29 -14.81
N ASP A 417 -13.07 11.97 -14.64
CA ASP A 417 -14.06 11.12 -15.34
C ASP A 417 -15.49 11.53 -14.98
N LEU A 418 -15.77 11.74 -13.69
CA LEU A 418 -17.10 12.16 -13.27
C LEU A 418 -17.44 13.60 -13.70
N THR A 419 -16.43 14.49 -13.73
CA THR A 419 -16.56 15.86 -14.24
C THR A 419 -16.98 15.85 -15.71
N ALA A 420 -16.35 15.00 -16.54
CA ALA A 420 -16.67 14.85 -17.95
C ALA A 420 -18.11 14.33 -18.17
N LEU A 421 -18.56 13.35 -17.36
CA LEU A 421 -19.91 12.80 -17.45
C LEU A 421 -21.02 13.76 -17.01
N THR A 422 -20.70 14.74 -16.17
CA THR A 422 -21.69 15.61 -15.50
C THR A 422 -21.62 17.07 -15.96
N HIS A 423 -20.67 17.44 -16.83
CA HIS A 423 -20.40 18.83 -17.22
C HIS A 423 -20.26 19.77 -16.00
N CYS A 424 -19.56 19.29 -14.98
CA CYS A 424 -19.32 20.04 -13.76
C CYS A 424 -18.33 21.20 -14.04
N ASN A 425 -18.73 22.44 -13.74
CA ASN A 425 -17.99 23.64 -14.11
C ASN A 425 -17.50 24.43 -12.87
N GLY A 426 -16.50 25.29 -13.07
CA GLY A 426 -16.01 26.20 -12.03
C GLY A 426 -14.71 25.78 -11.33
N LEU A 427 -13.98 24.82 -11.90
CA LEU A 427 -12.63 24.50 -11.44
C LEU A 427 -11.66 25.64 -11.84
N THR A 428 -11.00 26.25 -10.86
CA THR A 428 -10.15 27.43 -11.08
C THR A 428 -8.65 27.13 -11.12
N ASN A 429 -8.24 25.95 -10.62
CA ASN A 429 -6.84 25.56 -10.49
C ASN A 429 -6.65 24.11 -10.92
N SER A 430 -5.41 23.75 -11.29
CA SER A 430 -5.02 22.35 -11.47
C SER A 430 -5.24 21.58 -10.16
N LEU A 431 -5.90 20.44 -10.26
CA LEU A 431 -5.98 19.50 -9.16
C LEU A 431 -4.64 18.81 -8.98
N TRP A 432 -4.36 18.44 -7.73
CA TRP A 432 -3.11 17.82 -7.28
C TRP A 432 -1.86 18.73 -7.39
N PRO A 433 -1.19 19.01 -6.27
CA PRO A 433 -1.54 18.61 -4.90
C PRO A 433 -2.60 19.52 -4.28
N LEU A 434 -3.21 20.42 -5.06
CA LEU A 434 -4.27 21.31 -4.56
C LEU A 434 -5.63 20.61 -4.56
N ALA A 435 -6.44 21.00 -3.59
CA ALA A 435 -7.88 20.75 -3.56
C ALA A 435 -8.61 21.59 -4.61
N GLY A 436 -9.79 21.13 -5.00
CA GLY A 436 -10.66 21.89 -5.88
C GLY A 436 -12.09 21.38 -5.87
N SER A 437 -12.99 22.18 -6.42
CA SER A 437 -14.39 21.82 -6.55
C SER A 437 -14.98 22.40 -7.82
N CYS A 438 -15.96 21.71 -8.37
CA CYS A 438 -16.81 22.21 -9.44
C CYS A 438 -18.28 21.92 -9.08
N SER A 439 -19.20 22.53 -9.82
CA SER A 439 -20.64 22.28 -9.65
C SER A 439 -21.39 22.17 -10.98
N ASN A 440 -22.47 21.40 -10.98
CA ASN A 440 -23.50 21.46 -12.01
C ASN A 440 -24.77 22.04 -11.37
N ARG A 441 -25.13 23.27 -11.76
CA ARG A 441 -26.27 24.01 -11.19
C ARG A 441 -27.62 23.36 -11.53
N LYS A 442 -27.76 22.76 -12.71
CA LYS A 442 -29.02 22.13 -13.16
C LYS A 442 -29.38 20.94 -12.27
N ALA A 443 -28.39 20.13 -11.89
CA ALA A 443 -28.57 18.98 -11.02
C ALA A 443 -28.35 19.31 -9.53
N ASN A 444 -28.06 20.58 -9.19
CA ASN A 444 -27.62 20.97 -7.83
C ASN A 444 -26.53 20.04 -7.25
N MET A 445 -25.57 19.67 -8.10
CA MET A 445 -24.52 18.69 -7.80
C MET A 445 -23.19 19.40 -7.57
N THR A 446 -22.42 18.94 -6.58
CA THR A 446 -21.06 19.43 -6.33
C THR A 446 -20.06 18.27 -6.33
N LEU A 447 -18.96 18.43 -7.08
CA LEU A 447 -17.81 17.53 -6.99
C LEU A 447 -16.68 18.22 -6.25
N ARG A 448 -15.99 17.51 -5.36
CA ARG A 448 -14.87 18.03 -4.57
C ARG A 448 -13.73 17.04 -4.57
N PHE A 449 -12.52 17.52 -4.78
CA PHE A 449 -11.30 16.76 -4.60
C PHE A 449 -10.46 17.38 -3.49
N ASN A 450 -9.97 16.54 -2.57
CA ASN A 450 -8.92 16.89 -1.63
C ASN A 450 -7.84 15.79 -1.64
N PRO A 451 -6.56 16.15 -1.58
CA PRO A 451 -5.52 15.17 -1.26
C PRO A 451 -5.78 14.48 0.08
N HIS A 452 -5.25 13.27 0.24
CA HIS A 452 -5.10 12.69 1.58
C HIS A 452 -3.99 13.41 2.39
N GLU A 453 -3.80 12.99 3.64
CA GLU A 453 -2.85 13.60 4.58
C GLU A 453 -1.38 13.38 4.19
N MET A 454 -0.49 14.20 4.74
CA MET A 454 0.96 14.07 4.56
C MET A 454 1.49 12.72 5.05
N PRO A 455 2.51 12.14 4.38
CA PRO A 455 3.31 12.73 3.30
C PRO A 455 2.61 12.70 1.94
N LEU A 456 2.90 13.72 1.14
CA LEU A 456 2.55 13.79 -0.27
C LEU A 456 3.86 13.90 -1.07
N TYR A 457 4.35 12.78 -1.59
CA TYR A 457 5.54 12.77 -2.46
C TYR A 457 5.27 13.39 -3.84
N GLN A 458 5.46 14.69 -3.94
CA GLN A 458 5.22 15.48 -5.15
C GLN A 458 6.51 15.59 -5.99
N HIS A 459 6.67 16.70 -6.72
CA HIS A 459 7.88 17.03 -7.46
C HIS A 459 8.95 17.65 -6.54
N PHE A 460 10.14 17.93 -7.07
CA PHE A 460 11.24 18.57 -6.33
C PHE A 460 11.01 20.08 -6.08
N HIS A 461 9.91 20.64 -6.59
CA HIS A 461 9.48 22.01 -6.30
C HIS A 461 8.81 22.12 -4.93
N TRP A 462 8.91 23.30 -4.33
CA TRP A 462 8.24 23.59 -3.06
C TRP A 462 6.74 23.75 -3.25
N THR A 463 5.99 22.92 -2.53
CA THR A 463 4.54 23.09 -2.39
C THR A 463 4.25 23.75 -1.06
N PRO A 464 3.53 24.88 -1.04
CA PRO A 464 3.13 25.55 0.20
C PRO A 464 2.38 24.59 1.13
N ARG A 465 2.50 24.85 2.44
CA ARG A 465 1.74 24.13 3.47
C ARG A 465 0.26 24.16 3.11
N LEU A 466 -0.31 22.97 2.95
CA LEU A 466 -1.70 22.80 2.59
C LEU A 466 -2.54 22.76 3.87
N GLY A 467 -3.57 23.61 3.95
CA GLY A 467 -4.47 23.71 5.12
C GLY A 467 -5.57 22.64 5.17
N TYR A 468 -5.31 21.43 4.65
CA TYR A 468 -6.31 20.37 4.58
C TYR A 468 -6.36 19.58 5.89
N LYS A 469 -7.57 19.28 6.37
CA LYS A 469 -7.80 18.37 7.49
C LYS A 469 -7.61 16.91 7.06
N SER A 470 -7.61 15.99 8.03
CA SER A 470 -7.64 14.57 7.71
C SER A 470 -8.92 14.19 6.96
N VAL A 471 -8.85 13.16 6.12
CA VAL A 471 -10.00 12.58 5.42
C VAL A 471 -11.07 12.16 6.43
N ALA A 472 -10.65 11.60 7.56
CA ALA A 472 -11.55 11.21 8.64
C ALA A 472 -12.31 12.42 9.21
N ASP A 473 -11.64 13.57 9.38
CA ASP A 473 -12.29 14.79 9.88
C ASP A 473 -13.25 15.39 8.87
N TYR A 474 -12.92 15.36 7.58
CA TYR A 474 -13.87 15.75 6.53
C TYR A 474 -15.11 14.86 6.52
N ILE A 475 -14.93 13.54 6.70
CA ILE A 475 -16.05 12.61 6.81
C ILE A 475 -16.87 12.94 8.06
N ARG A 476 -16.27 13.07 9.25
CA ARG A 476 -17.00 13.42 10.48
C ARG A 476 -17.75 14.75 10.40
N ALA A 477 -17.25 15.71 9.63
CA ALA A 477 -17.91 16.99 9.41
C ALA A 477 -19.16 16.91 8.50
N THR A 478 -19.47 15.75 7.92
CA THR A 478 -20.64 15.58 7.04
C THR A 478 -21.94 15.84 7.81
N PRO A 479 -22.92 16.59 7.29
CA PRO A 479 -24.22 16.75 7.93
C PRO A 479 -25.01 15.43 8.10
N SER A 480 -25.96 15.39 9.05
CA SER A 480 -26.85 14.24 9.26
C SER A 480 -27.89 14.05 8.14
N VAL A 481 -28.08 15.06 7.29
CA VAL A 481 -29.03 15.05 6.17
C VAL A 481 -28.32 15.43 4.87
N GLY A 482 -28.90 15.01 3.74
CA GLY A 482 -28.38 15.27 2.40
C GLY A 482 -27.59 14.08 1.83
N LYS A 483 -27.46 14.06 0.50
CA LYS A 483 -26.83 12.96 -0.24
C LYS A 483 -25.34 13.22 -0.42
N TYR A 484 -24.53 12.29 0.06
CA TYR A 484 -23.07 12.35 -0.08
C TYR A 484 -22.52 11.06 -0.65
N ILE A 485 -21.47 11.17 -1.47
CA ILE A 485 -20.68 10.04 -1.95
C ILE A 485 -19.22 10.32 -1.64
N PHE A 486 -18.57 9.46 -0.87
CA PHE A 486 -17.15 9.56 -0.55
C PHE A 486 -16.38 8.46 -1.27
N ILE A 487 -15.37 8.82 -2.05
CA ILE A 487 -14.46 7.87 -2.70
C ILE A 487 -13.04 8.14 -2.19
N VAL A 488 -12.50 7.21 -1.40
CA VAL A 488 -11.21 7.36 -0.72
C VAL A 488 -10.17 6.41 -1.31
N HIS A 489 -8.94 6.89 -1.49
CA HIS A 489 -7.79 6.11 -1.94
C HIS A 489 -6.54 6.43 -1.12
N TYR A 490 -5.90 5.41 -0.54
CA TYR A 490 -4.64 5.53 0.19
C TYR A 490 -3.59 4.59 -0.38
N TYR A 491 -2.84 4.97 -1.40
CA TYR A 491 -1.91 4.02 -2.03
C TYR A 491 -0.52 4.59 -2.28
N LEU A 492 -0.28 5.28 -3.39
CA LEU A 492 1.10 5.54 -3.87
C LEU A 492 1.95 6.37 -2.90
N HIS A 493 1.32 7.25 -2.10
CA HIS A 493 2.03 8.09 -1.14
C HIS A 493 2.03 7.53 0.28
N VAL A 494 1.44 6.34 0.47
CA VAL A 494 1.46 5.62 1.74
C VAL A 494 2.40 4.42 1.66
N THR A 495 2.52 3.77 0.49
CA THR A 495 3.36 2.58 0.29
C THR A 495 4.86 2.77 0.57
N PRO A 496 5.46 3.98 0.49
CA PRO A 496 6.82 4.16 0.97
C PRO A 496 6.94 4.01 2.49
N SER A 497 5.92 4.37 3.24
CA SER A 497 5.94 4.28 4.71
C SER A 497 5.74 2.85 5.21
N HIS A 498 6.20 2.58 6.43
CA HIS A 498 5.85 1.35 7.14
C HIS A 498 4.32 1.18 7.20
N LEU A 499 3.82 -0.05 7.04
CA LEU A 499 2.37 -0.33 6.91
C LEU A 499 1.53 0.08 8.13
N SER A 500 2.15 0.39 9.27
CA SER A 500 1.46 1.03 10.40
C SER A 500 0.86 2.39 10.08
N VAL A 501 1.47 3.16 9.18
CA VAL A 501 0.93 4.46 8.75
C VAL A 501 -0.39 4.25 8.01
N LEU A 502 -0.41 3.32 7.04
CA LEU A 502 -1.65 2.89 6.38
C LEU A 502 -2.68 2.42 7.38
N HIS A 503 -2.30 1.49 8.26
CA HIS A 503 -3.23 0.89 9.23
C HIS A 503 -3.86 1.93 10.15
N SER A 504 -3.08 2.93 10.61
CA SER A 504 -3.60 4.06 11.38
C SER A 504 -4.65 4.84 10.59
N ARG A 505 -4.36 5.20 9.34
CA ARG A 505 -5.30 5.94 8.48
C ARG A 505 -6.58 5.14 8.20
N LEU A 506 -6.46 3.84 7.94
CA LEU A 506 -7.62 2.96 7.72
C LEU A 506 -8.51 2.87 8.97
N ARG A 507 -7.94 2.83 10.18
CA ARG A 507 -8.71 2.81 11.43
C ARG A 507 -9.45 4.12 11.67
N HIS A 508 -8.78 5.26 11.52
CA HIS A 508 -9.42 6.56 11.64
C HIS A 508 -10.54 6.75 10.60
N LEU A 509 -10.31 6.28 9.37
CA LEU A 509 -11.33 6.28 8.31
C LEU A 509 -12.53 5.38 8.66
N ARG A 510 -12.29 4.15 9.13
CA ARG A 510 -13.33 3.23 9.59
C ARG A 510 -14.19 3.87 10.68
N ASP A 511 -13.58 4.50 11.67
CA ASP A 511 -14.30 5.09 12.79
C ASP A 511 -15.16 6.28 12.34
N ALA A 512 -14.62 7.15 11.48
CA ALA A 512 -15.36 8.26 10.89
C ALA A 512 -16.55 7.77 10.03
N ILE A 513 -16.35 6.71 9.23
CA ILE A 513 -17.42 6.10 8.44
C ILE A 513 -18.51 5.52 9.33
N ALA A 514 -18.15 4.80 10.39
CA ALA A 514 -19.12 4.20 11.31
C ALA A 514 -19.99 5.28 11.98
N GLU A 515 -19.35 6.37 12.43
CA GLU A 515 -20.04 7.52 13.03
C GLU A 515 -21.02 8.15 12.05
N VAL A 516 -20.58 8.52 10.84
CA VAL A 516 -21.45 9.18 9.86
C VAL A 516 -22.56 8.26 9.36
N ALA A 517 -22.26 7.00 9.08
CA ALA A 517 -23.25 6.02 8.62
C ALA A 517 -24.36 5.78 9.66
N SER A 518 -24.09 5.97 10.96
CA SER A 518 -25.10 5.85 12.02
C SER A 518 -26.11 7.01 12.04
N ARG A 519 -25.76 8.16 11.48
CA ARG A 519 -26.56 9.39 11.55
C ARG A 519 -27.00 9.97 10.20
N ASN A 520 -26.48 9.47 9.09
CA ASN A 520 -26.91 9.83 7.74
C ASN A 520 -26.96 8.56 6.83
N PRO A 521 -28.15 7.97 6.61
CA PRO A 521 -28.31 6.78 5.75
C PRO A 521 -28.15 7.10 4.25
N ASP A 522 -28.21 8.38 3.89
CA ASP A 522 -28.06 8.87 2.52
C ASP A 522 -26.59 9.10 2.12
N VAL A 523 -25.62 8.57 2.88
CA VAL A 523 -24.20 8.57 2.49
C VAL A 523 -23.80 7.25 1.85
N LEU A 524 -23.07 7.32 0.74
CA LEU A 524 -22.31 6.20 0.18
C LEU A 524 -20.83 6.37 0.48
N PHE A 525 -20.19 5.33 1.00
CA PHE A 525 -18.74 5.25 1.13
C PHE A 525 -18.19 4.23 0.14
N ALA A 526 -17.14 4.61 -0.59
CA ALA A 526 -16.39 3.74 -1.48
C ALA A 526 -14.89 3.85 -1.18
N PHE A 527 -14.22 2.70 -1.16
CA PHE A 527 -12.78 2.62 -0.99
C PHE A 527 -12.15 2.07 -2.26
N ARG A 528 -11.30 2.86 -2.90
CA ARG A 528 -10.48 2.41 -4.03
C ARG A 528 -9.28 1.62 -3.51
N GLY A 529 -9.28 0.33 -3.80
CA GLY A 529 -8.17 -0.58 -3.50
C GLY A 529 -6.87 -0.24 -4.23
N PRO A 530 -5.78 -0.95 -3.91
CA PRO A 530 -4.50 -0.79 -4.58
C PRO A 530 -4.59 -1.21 -6.06
N HIS A 531 -3.59 -0.83 -6.87
CA HIS A 531 -3.43 -1.29 -8.25
C HIS A 531 -1.99 -1.74 -8.50
N VAL A 532 -1.77 -2.58 -9.51
CA VAL A 532 -0.41 -3.03 -9.88
C VAL A 532 0.42 -1.83 -10.29
N VAL A 533 1.63 -1.69 -9.73
CA VAL A 533 2.52 -0.56 -10.01
C VAL A 533 3.97 -0.91 -9.72
N SER A 534 4.85 -0.53 -10.63
CA SER A 534 6.25 -0.94 -10.60
C SER A 534 7.20 -0.08 -11.42
N TYR A 535 6.69 0.64 -12.41
CA TYR A 535 7.48 1.47 -13.33
C TYR A 535 8.11 2.67 -12.64
N ASP A 536 7.46 3.37 -11.73
CA ASP A 536 8.01 4.67 -11.28
C ASP A 536 8.97 4.58 -10.09
N TYR A 537 9.31 3.35 -9.67
CA TYR A 537 10.21 3.07 -8.56
C TYR A 537 11.52 2.40 -9.01
N ASN A 538 11.91 2.59 -10.27
CA ASN A 538 13.04 1.91 -10.92
C ASN A 538 14.39 2.02 -10.23
N TYR A 539 14.61 3.08 -9.45
CA TYR A 539 15.87 3.29 -8.73
C TYR A 539 15.90 2.58 -7.38
N ASN A 540 14.74 2.38 -6.75
CA ASN A 540 14.61 1.60 -5.52
C ASN A 540 13.12 1.28 -5.29
N HIS A 541 12.69 0.07 -5.68
CA HIS A 541 11.31 -0.38 -5.47
C HIS A 541 11.05 -0.86 -4.03
N ALA A 542 12.07 -0.87 -3.15
CA ALA A 542 11.87 -1.10 -1.73
C ALA A 542 11.33 0.13 -0.97
N VAL A 543 11.33 1.32 -1.59
CA VAL A 543 10.80 2.56 -0.98
C VAL A 543 9.43 2.96 -1.55
N GLY A 544 8.64 1.98 -2.01
CA GLY A 544 7.27 2.17 -2.47
C GLY A 544 6.77 1.03 -3.36
N GLY A 545 5.76 1.32 -4.19
CA GLY A 545 5.23 0.35 -5.14
C GLY A 545 4.29 -0.70 -4.55
N ASP A 546 4.22 -1.86 -5.20
CA ASP A 546 3.20 -2.90 -4.95
C ASP A 546 3.74 -4.20 -4.30
N SER A 547 4.99 -4.19 -3.80
CA SER A 547 5.62 -5.39 -3.25
C SER A 547 5.00 -5.88 -1.93
N LEU A 548 4.45 -4.97 -1.13
CA LEU A 548 3.76 -5.28 0.14
C LEU A 548 2.24 -5.34 0.01
N VAL A 549 1.71 -5.43 -1.21
CA VAL A 549 0.26 -5.33 -1.47
C VAL A 549 -0.56 -6.42 -0.77
N LYS A 550 -0.03 -7.65 -0.63
CA LYS A 550 -0.69 -8.74 0.10
C LYS A 550 -1.05 -8.30 1.53
N PHE A 551 -0.11 -7.67 2.22
CA PHE A 551 -0.30 -7.18 3.59
C PHE A 551 -1.14 -5.90 3.64
N TYR A 552 -0.99 -5.01 2.65
CA TYR A 552 -1.88 -3.86 2.48
C TYR A 552 -3.34 -4.31 2.45
N VAL A 553 -3.66 -5.26 1.55
CA VAL A 553 -5.02 -5.75 1.34
C VAL A 553 -5.51 -6.49 2.57
N GLN A 554 -4.65 -7.30 3.23
CA GLN A 554 -5.00 -7.94 4.49
C GLN A 554 -5.44 -6.92 5.56
N LEU A 555 -4.64 -5.87 5.80
CA LEU A 555 -4.96 -4.82 6.77
C LEU A 555 -6.27 -4.10 6.43
N LEU A 556 -6.52 -3.85 5.13
CA LEU A 556 -7.77 -3.27 4.66
C LEU A 556 -8.97 -4.17 4.96
N LEU A 557 -8.90 -5.45 4.57
CA LEU A 557 -9.97 -6.44 4.76
C LEU A 557 -10.29 -6.66 6.24
N GLU A 558 -9.28 -6.65 7.11
CA GLU A 558 -9.43 -6.78 8.56
C GLU A 558 -10.05 -5.53 9.18
N THR A 559 -9.55 -4.34 8.82
CA THR A 559 -10.01 -3.06 9.39
C THR A 559 -11.48 -2.81 9.06
N PHE A 560 -11.91 -3.11 7.83
CA PHE A 560 -13.28 -2.86 7.39
C PHE A 560 -14.24 -4.03 7.60
N ARG A 561 -13.84 -5.11 8.30
CA ARG A 561 -14.67 -6.32 8.49
C ARG A 561 -16.09 -6.00 9.00
N GLY A 562 -16.22 -5.07 9.94
CA GLY A 562 -17.51 -4.66 10.53
C GLY A 562 -18.30 -3.62 9.73
N LEU A 563 -17.81 -3.19 8.56
CA LEU A 563 -18.43 -2.16 7.71
C LEU A 563 -18.53 -2.60 6.23
N ARG A 564 -18.35 -3.89 5.93
CA ARG A 564 -18.35 -4.41 4.54
C ARG A 564 -19.68 -4.21 3.84
N ASP A 565 -20.76 -4.11 4.59
CA ASP A 565 -22.12 -3.87 4.13
C ASP A 565 -22.31 -2.38 3.80
N LYS A 566 -21.56 -1.49 4.46
CA LYS A 566 -21.67 -0.03 4.38
C LYS A 566 -20.65 0.64 3.45
N VAL A 567 -19.56 -0.05 3.13
CA VAL A 567 -18.50 0.48 2.26
C VAL A 567 -18.41 -0.34 0.98
N LEU A 568 -18.44 0.32 -0.16
CA LEU A 568 -18.19 -0.31 -1.47
C LEU A 568 -16.68 -0.44 -1.70
N TYR A 569 -16.17 -1.66 -1.89
CA TYR A 569 -14.78 -1.85 -2.30
C TYR A 569 -14.65 -1.80 -3.82
N LEU A 570 -13.71 -1.01 -4.33
CA LEU A 570 -13.41 -0.94 -5.76
C LEU A 570 -12.09 -1.66 -6.02
N ASP A 571 -12.17 -2.83 -6.66
CA ASP A 571 -11.01 -3.69 -6.94
C ASP A 571 -10.11 -3.14 -8.05
N GLY A 572 -9.22 -2.22 -7.69
CA GLY A 572 -8.17 -1.73 -8.60
C GLY A 572 -7.12 -2.79 -8.93
N TRP A 573 -6.95 -3.80 -8.09
CA TRP A 573 -5.90 -4.79 -8.22
C TRP A 573 -6.20 -5.75 -9.36
N GLY A 574 -7.39 -6.38 -9.33
CA GLY A 574 -7.81 -7.30 -10.39
C GLY A 574 -7.90 -6.61 -11.76
N MET A 575 -8.44 -5.39 -11.79
CA MET A 575 -8.54 -4.60 -13.02
C MET A 575 -7.17 -4.31 -13.66
N SER A 576 -6.20 -3.87 -12.85
CA SER A 576 -4.86 -3.48 -13.33
C SER A 576 -3.94 -4.67 -13.60
N LEU A 577 -4.04 -5.75 -12.82
CA LEU A 577 -3.29 -6.98 -13.06
C LEU A 577 -3.68 -7.62 -14.40
N ALA A 578 -4.97 -7.69 -14.71
CA ALA A 578 -5.46 -8.30 -15.95
C ALA A 578 -4.90 -7.62 -17.21
N ILE A 579 -4.67 -6.30 -17.16
CA ILE A 579 -4.09 -5.53 -18.27
C ILE A 579 -2.56 -5.39 -18.19
N GLU A 580 -1.91 -6.14 -17.31
CA GLU A 580 -0.45 -6.16 -17.17
C GLU A 580 0.11 -4.76 -16.85
N ASN A 581 -0.63 -3.95 -16.08
CA ASN A 581 -0.22 -2.59 -15.76
C ASN A 581 1.10 -2.55 -15.01
N SER A 582 1.96 -1.59 -15.33
CA SER A 582 3.16 -1.27 -14.54
C SER A 582 3.24 0.19 -14.09
N LEU A 583 2.42 1.08 -14.66
CA LEU A 583 2.49 2.52 -14.44
C LEU A 583 1.85 2.94 -13.10
N ASN A 584 2.33 4.03 -12.47
CA ASN A 584 1.65 4.67 -11.33
C ASN A 584 0.21 5.06 -11.64
N HIS A 585 -0.05 5.45 -12.89
CA HIS A 585 -1.35 5.78 -13.42
C HIS A 585 -1.78 4.70 -14.42
N PRO A 586 -2.66 3.77 -14.03
CA PRO A 586 -3.18 2.75 -14.95
C PRO A 586 -3.97 3.35 -16.12
N SER A 587 -4.39 2.56 -17.12
CA SER A 587 -5.27 3.04 -18.22
C SER A 587 -6.50 3.82 -17.73
N ASP A 588 -6.94 4.87 -18.45
CA ASP A 588 -8.13 5.70 -18.12
C ASP A 588 -9.44 4.90 -18.03
N SER A 589 -9.52 3.76 -18.72
CA SER A 589 -10.64 2.83 -18.57
C SER A 589 -10.82 2.28 -17.15
N ILE A 590 -9.78 2.28 -16.30
CA ILE A 590 -9.92 1.83 -14.90
C ILE A 590 -10.75 2.82 -14.07
N PRO A 591 -10.34 4.10 -13.92
CA PRO A 591 -11.13 5.05 -13.16
C PRO A 591 -12.54 5.24 -13.76
N GLU A 592 -12.71 5.18 -15.09
CA GLU A 592 -14.03 5.22 -15.72
C GLU A 592 -14.93 4.09 -15.20
N GLU A 593 -14.46 2.85 -15.24
CA GLU A 593 -15.23 1.68 -14.83
C GLU A 593 -15.46 1.62 -13.31
N MET A 594 -14.57 2.22 -12.51
CA MET A 594 -14.77 2.42 -11.08
C MET A 594 -15.91 3.41 -10.80
N ILE A 595 -15.96 4.55 -11.50
CA ILE A 595 -17.09 5.51 -11.40
C ILE A 595 -18.40 4.83 -11.79
N LYS A 596 -18.42 4.10 -12.91
CA LYS A 596 -19.61 3.33 -13.32
C LYS A 596 -20.03 2.35 -12.23
N THR A 597 -19.09 1.68 -11.57
CA THR A 597 -19.39 0.77 -10.46
C THR A 597 -20.01 1.51 -9.27
N VAL A 598 -19.43 2.61 -8.82
CA VAL A 598 -19.98 3.46 -7.74
C VAL A 598 -21.43 3.87 -8.04
N LEU A 599 -21.68 4.41 -9.24
CA LEU A 599 -23.01 4.87 -9.64
C LEU A 599 -24.01 3.71 -9.78
N SER A 600 -23.56 2.56 -10.30
CA SER A 600 -24.41 1.36 -10.45
C SER A 600 -24.92 0.84 -9.10
N PHE A 601 -24.10 0.94 -8.06
CA PHE A 601 -24.48 0.54 -6.71
C PHE A 601 -25.37 1.60 -6.03
N ARG A 602 -25.20 2.89 -6.35
CA ARG A 602 -25.99 3.95 -5.70
C ARG A 602 -27.31 4.28 -6.37
N CYS A 603 -27.47 3.97 -7.66
CA CYS A 603 -28.57 4.48 -8.45
C CYS A 603 -29.24 3.41 -9.31
N ASN A 604 -30.52 3.63 -9.60
CA ASN A 604 -31.30 2.87 -10.57
C ASN A 604 -31.97 3.83 -11.57
N ARG A 605 -32.88 3.33 -12.42
CA ARG A 605 -33.58 4.15 -13.42
C ARG A 605 -34.42 5.29 -12.82
N SER A 606 -34.80 5.17 -11.55
CA SER A 606 -35.57 6.18 -10.80
C SER A 606 -34.67 7.20 -10.08
N GLY A 607 -33.35 7.07 -10.18
CA GLY A 607 -32.38 7.98 -9.56
C GLY A 607 -31.69 7.37 -8.34
N TYR A 608 -31.41 8.20 -7.34
CA TYR A 608 -30.66 7.85 -6.14
C TYR A 608 -31.40 6.85 -5.24
N VAL A 609 -30.76 5.71 -4.92
CA VAL A 609 -31.36 4.64 -4.11
C VAL A 609 -30.87 4.70 -2.67
N LYS A 610 -31.79 4.87 -1.73
CA LYS A 610 -31.53 4.70 -0.30
C LYS A 610 -31.29 3.22 0.01
N ARG A 611 -30.29 2.95 0.85
CA ARG A 611 -29.90 1.57 1.20
C ARG A 611 -30.10 1.23 2.68
N TYR A 612 -30.44 2.24 3.48
CA TYR A 612 -30.63 2.16 4.92
C TYR A 612 -31.82 3.03 5.32
#